data_AF-A0A211ZK00-F1
#
_entry.id   AF-A0A211ZK00-F1
#
_cell.length_a   1.000
_cell.length_b   1.000
_cell.length_c   1.000
_cell.angle_alpha   90.00
_cell.angle_beta   90.00
_cell.angle_gamma   90.00
#
_symmetry.space_group_name_H-M   'P 1'
#
loop_
_entity.id
_entity.type
_entity.pdbx_description
1 polymer ?
#
loop_
_entity_poly.entity_id
_entity_poly.type
_entity_poly.pdbx_seq_one_letter_code
_entity_poly.pdbx_strand_id
1 'polypeptide(L)'
;MADFKNTVLMINRAKASIRIDRDPNFDDMKLIFDGVTSMSPYTLEPGKQVHVGSTYGADMGVCLTYAGDDRYMELGMGPDSGTDLKVFSVISDSEDDGSGPLAYRLQDQTAVSMTMTFTDKA
;
A
#
# COMPACT_ATOMS: atom_id res chain seq x y z
N MET A 1 11.53 19.28 1.28
CA MET A 1 11.79 17.82 1.28
C MET A 1 10.55 17.18 1.86
N ALA A 2 9.91 16.24 1.16
CA ALA A 2 8.74 15.54 1.71
C ALA A 2 9.19 14.78 2.97
N ASP A 3 8.48 14.97 4.07
CA ASP A 3 8.80 14.33 5.35
C ASP A 3 8.31 12.88 5.28
N PHE A 4 9.25 11.94 5.14
CA PHE A 4 9.06 10.51 4.86
C PHE A 4 8.44 9.69 6.01
N LYS A 5 7.77 10.35 6.95
CA LYS A 5 7.44 9.74 8.24
C LYS A 5 6.31 8.72 8.19
N ASN A 6 5.55 8.64 7.10
CA ASN A 6 4.42 7.73 6.97
C ASN A 6 4.60 6.86 5.71
N THR A 7 5.19 5.66 5.86
CA THR A 7 5.38 4.76 4.72
C THR A 7 5.03 3.32 5.04
N VAL A 8 4.54 2.62 4.02
CA VAL A 8 4.31 1.18 4.00
C VAL A 8 5.51 0.50 3.34
N LEU A 9 6.20 -0.38 4.04
CA LEU A 9 7.14 -1.29 3.42
C LEU A 9 6.36 -2.42 2.74
N MET A 10 6.25 -2.36 1.42
CA MET A 10 5.60 -3.39 0.61
C MET A 10 6.64 -4.41 0.15
N ILE A 11 6.39 -5.70 0.41
CA ILE A 11 7.28 -6.81 0.06
C ILE A 11 6.53 -7.79 -0.83
N ASN A 12 7.06 -8.05 -2.03
CA ASN A 12 6.48 -9.05 -2.93
C ASN A 12 7.14 -10.42 -2.69
N ARG A 13 6.39 -11.35 -2.08
CA ARG A 13 6.74 -12.77 -2.00
C ARG A 13 5.84 -13.65 -2.89
N ALA A 14 4.99 -13.04 -3.72
CA ALA A 14 4.26 -13.74 -4.75
C ALA A 14 5.19 -14.11 -5.93
N LYS A 15 4.76 -15.05 -6.77
CA LYS A 15 5.55 -15.57 -7.90
C LYS A 15 5.65 -14.60 -9.08
N ALA A 16 4.77 -13.62 -9.18
CA ALA A 16 4.72 -12.65 -10.28
C ALA A 16 4.83 -11.20 -9.78
N SER A 17 5.13 -10.30 -10.71
CA SER A 17 5.21 -8.87 -10.45
C SER A 17 3.87 -8.31 -10.00
N ILE A 18 3.89 -7.37 -9.06
CA ILE A 18 2.71 -6.62 -8.62
C ILE A 18 2.88 -5.20 -9.15
N ARG A 19 1.91 -4.71 -9.92
CA ARG A 19 1.87 -3.29 -10.30
C ARG A 19 1.16 -2.52 -9.19
N ILE A 20 1.81 -1.50 -8.66
CA ILE A 20 1.29 -0.61 -7.63
C ILE A 20 0.98 0.72 -8.31
N ASP A 21 -0.27 1.10 -8.32
CA ASP A 21 -0.74 2.38 -8.85
C ASP A 21 -1.56 3.12 -7.80
N ARG A 22 -1.84 4.40 -8.05
CA ARG A 22 -2.78 5.16 -7.22
C ARG A 22 -4.21 4.71 -7.52
N ASP A 23 -5.06 4.72 -6.50
CA ASP A 23 -6.50 4.62 -6.73
C ASP A 23 -6.97 5.85 -7.55
N PRO A 24 -7.66 5.66 -8.69
CA PRO A 24 -8.13 6.76 -9.53
C PRO A 24 -9.19 7.64 -8.85
N ASN A 25 -9.83 7.18 -7.77
CA ASN A 25 -10.76 8.01 -6.97
C ASN A 25 -10.03 9.05 -6.11
N PHE A 26 -8.70 8.97 -6.01
CA PHE A 26 -7.83 9.92 -5.29
C PHE A 26 -7.16 10.86 -6.30
N ASP A 27 -7.94 11.78 -6.87
CA ASP A 27 -7.61 12.54 -8.07
C ASP A 27 -6.25 13.26 -8.06
N ASP A 28 -5.88 13.92 -6.95
CA ASP A 28 -4.62 14.67 -6.83
C ASP A 28 -3.52 13.93 -6.06
N MET A 29 -3.76 12.68 -5.67
CA MET A 29 -2.79 11.92 -4.90
C MET A 29 -1.67 11.40 -5.81
N LYS A 30 -0.43 11.59 -5.36
CA LYS A 30 0.76 10.97 -5.96
C LYS A 30 1.31 9.94 -4.99
N LEU A 31 1.83 8.85 -5.55
CA LEU A 31 2.56 7.87 -4.76
C LEU A 31 4.03 8.26 -4.69
N ILE A 32 4.66 7.87 -3.59
CA ILE A 32 6.08 8.07 -3.32
C ILE A 32 6.69 6.68 -3.19
N PHE A 33 7.61 6.34 -4.08
CA PHE A 33 8.32 5.06 -4.08
C PHE A 33 9.77 5.29 -3.70
N ASP A 34 10.20 4.75 -2.55
CA ASP A 34 11.55 4.96 -1.98
C ASP A 34 11.98 6.45 -1.99
N GLY A 35 11.05 7.33 -1.64
CA GLY A 35 11.25 8.78 -1.57
C GLY A 35 11.09 9.54 -2.89
N VAL A 36 10.82 8.86 -4.00
CA VAL A 36 10.58 9.49 -5.31
C VAL A 36 9.08 9.59 -5.58
N THR A 37 8.59 10.82 -5.70
CA THR A 37 7.19 11.08 -6.08
C THR A 37 6.95 10.72 -7.55
N SER A 38 5.90 9.94 -7.82
CA SER A 38 5.53 9.46 -9.15
C SER A 38 4.02 9.58 -9.38
N MET A 39 3.66 9.89 -10.63
CA MET A 39 2.30 9.75 -11.17
C MET A 39 2.15 8.46 -11.99
N SER A 40 3.24 7.75 -12.22
CA SER A 40 3.28 6.50 -12.97
C SER A 40 3.25 5.30 -12.01
N PRO A 41 2.67 4.18 -12.45
CA PRO A 41 2.67 2.96 -11.66
C PRO A 41 4.09 2.46 -11.41
N TYR A 42 4.29 1.78 -10.30
CA TYR A 42 5.52 1.08 -9.96
C TYR A 42 5.35 -0.43 -10.12
N THR A 43 6.33 -1.10 -10.73
CA THR A 43 6.33 -2.56 -10.82
C THR A 43 7.21 -3.14 -9.73
N LEU A 44 6.61 -3.82 -8.76
CA LEU A 44 7.29 -4.51 -7.68
C LEU A 44 7.56 -5.96 -8.09
N GLU A 45 8.80 -6.22 -8.51
CA GLU A 45 9.26 -7.56 -8.94
C GLU A 45 9.22 -8.60 -7.81
N PRO A 46 9.06 -9.90 -8.14
CA PRO A 46 9.16 -10.98 -7.16
C PRO A 46 10.43 -10.93 -6.31
N GLY A 47 10.28 -11.09 -5.00
CA GLY A 47 11.37 -11.04 -4.03
C GLY A 47 11.94 -9.65 -3.76
N LYS A 48 11.33 -8.58 -4.29
CA LYS A 48 11.70 -7.19 -4.02
C LYS A 48 10.80 -6.54 -2.99
N GLN A 49 11.25 -5.39 -2.51
CA GLN A 49 10.51 -4.52 -1.59
C GLN A 49 10.63 -3.07 -2.02
N VAL A 50 9.66 -2.25 -1.61
CA VAL A 50 9.62 -0.80 -1.86
C VAL A 50 8.90 -0.11 -0.70
N HIS A 51 9.37 1.07 -0.30
CA HIS A 51 8.60 1.94 0.59
C HIS A 51 7.60 2.74 -0.23
N VAL A 52 6.32 2.64 0.14
CA VAL A 52 5.23 3.36 -0.50
C VAL A 52 4.64 4.36 0.48
N GLY A 53 4.55 5.61 0.07
CA GLY A 53 3.82 6.66 0.78
C GLY A 53 2.99 7.48 -0.19
N SER A 54 2.26 8.48 0.33
CA SER A 54 1.43 9.37 -0.48
C SER A 54 1.73 10.84 -0.20
N THR A 55 1.33 11.70 -1.15
CA THR A 55 1.29 13.15 -0.93
C THR A 55 0.07 13.62 -0.14
N TYR A 56 -0.88 12.73 0.17
CA TYR A 56 -2.12 13.02 0.91
C TYR A 56 -1.97 12.91 2.44
N GLY A 57 -0.76 12.62 2.94
CA GLY A 57 -0.40 12.76 4.34
C GLY A 57 -0.82 11.57 5.20
N ALA A 58 -2.08 11.52 5.62
CA ALA A 58 -2.59 10.52 6.56
C ALA A 58 -3.39 9.40 5.90
N ASP A 59 -3.55 9.44 4.58
CA ASP A 59 -4.34 8.47 3.84
C ASP A 59 -3.70 8.20 2.47
N MET A 60 -3.90 6.97 1.97
CA MET A 60 -3.32 6.48 0.72
C MET A 60 -4.19 5.41 0.08
N GLY A 61 -4.81 5.75 -1.04
CA GLY A 61 -5.49 4.79 -1.93
C GLY A 61 -4.53 4.15 -2.93
N VAL A 62 -4.38 2.83 -2.92
CA VAL A 62 -3.58 2.09 -3.90
C VAL A 62 -4.44 1.13 -4.70
N CYS A 63 -4.08 0.94 -5.98
CA CYS A 63 -4.53 -0.17 -6.80
C CYS A 63 -3.34 -1.13 -7.01
N LEU A 64 -3.51 -2.37 -6.56
CA LEU A 64 -2.54 -3.44 -6.71
C LEU A 64 -3.02 -4.39 -7.81
N THR A 65 -2.37 -4.36 -8.98
CA THR A 65 -2.66 -5.31 -10.05
C THR A 65 -1.73 -6.52 -9.94
N TYR A 66 -2.32 -7.71 -9.82
CA TYR A 66 -1.60 -8.98 -9.80
C TYR A 66 -2.30 -10.01 -10.67
N ALA A 67 -1.57 -10.62 -11.60
CA ALA A 67 -2.11 -11.61 -12.55
C ALA A 67 -3.33 -11.16 -13.39
N GLY A 68 -3.55 -9.84 -13.51
CA GLY A 68 -4.69 -9.25 -14.23
C GLY A 68 -5.87 -8.88 -13.35
N ASP A 69 -5.80 -9.17 -12.05
CA ASP A 69 -6.79 -8.78 -11.05
C ASP A 69 -6.34 -7.53 -10.30
N ASP A 70 -7.23 -6.56 -10.19
CA ASP A 70 -7.00 -5.29 -9.50
C ASP A 70 -7.60 -5.34 -8.09
N ARG A 71 -6.78 -5.03 -7.09
CA ARG A 71 -7.19 -4.86 -5.69
C ARG A 71 -7.02 -3.41 -5.25
N TYR A 72 -8.12 -2.75 -4.93
CA TYR A 72 -8.12 -1.38 -4.42
C TYR A 72 -8.09 -1.39 -2.91
N MET A 73 -7.16 -0.63 -2.32
CA MET A 73 -6.98 -0.55 -0.87
C MET A 73 -6.78 0.89 -0.44
N GLU A 74 -7.48 1.30 0.61
CA GLU A 74 -7.26 2.56 1.30
C GLU A 74 -6.50 2.29 2.59
N LEU A 75 -5.38 2.98 2.78
CA LEU A 75 -4.45 2.76 3.87
C LEU A 75 -4.37 4.01 4.75
N GLY A 76 -4.84 3.87 5.99
CA GLY A 76 -4.73 4.89 7.02
C GLY A 76 -3.30 4.97 7.55
N MET A 77 -2.71 6.16 7.50
CA MET A 77 -1.35 6.46 7.90
C MET A 77 -1.32 7.51 9.02
N GLY A 78 -0.69 7.23 10.15
CA GLY A 78 -0.67 8.16 11.28
C GLY A 78 -1.77 7.91 12.31
N PRO A 79 -1.72 8.59 13.47
CA PRO A 79 -2.79 8.53 14.46
C PRO A 79 -4.04 9.28 13.96
N ASP A 80 -5.21 8.64 14.04
CA ASP A 80 -6.50 9.32 13.84
C ASP A 80 -6.82 10.20 15.08
N SER A 81 -7.40 11.37 14.83
CA SER A 81 -7.75 12.37 15.84
C SER A 81 -8.86 11.92 16.79
N GLY A 82 -9.60 10.84 16.48
CA GLY A 82 -10.80 10.43 17.20
C GLY A 82 -10.67 9.20 18.10
N THR A 83 -9.90 8.18 17.72
CA THR A 83 -9.88 6.89 18.43
C THR A 83 -8.58 6.14 18.17
N ASP A 84 -7.86 5.84 19.26
CA ASP A 84 -6.58 5.14 19.31
C ASP A 84 -5.39 5.76 18.56
N LEU A 85 -4.36 6.11 19.33
CA LEU A 85 -3.04 6.59 18.90
C LEU A 85 -2.24 5.60 18.01
N LYS A 86 -2.84 4.51 17.55
CA LYS A 86 -2.09 3.31 17.23
C LYS A 86 -2.60 2.62 15.97
N VAL A 87 -1.63 2.47 15.07
CA VAL A 87 -1.48 1.40 14.08
C VAL A 87 -2.00 1.77 12.68
N PHE A 88 -1.06 1.99 11.76
CA PHE A 88 -1.30 1.93 10.31
C PHE A 88 -2.30 0.81 9.97
N SER A 89 -3.41 1.14 9.30
CA SER A 89 -4.53 0.23 9.09
C SER A 89 -4.97 0.21 7.62
N VAL A 90 -5.65 -0.86 7.23
CA VAL A 90 -6.42 -0.92 5.99
C VAL A 90 -7.81 -0.38 6.33
N ILE A 91 -8.16 0.78 5.78
CA ILE A 91 -9.46 1.45 5.99
C ILE A 91 -10.53 0.78 5.14
N SER A 92 -10.19 0.51 3.87
CA SER A 92 -11.06 -0.18 2.93
C SER A 92 -10.25 -1.09 2.02
N ASP A 93 -10.87 -2.17 1.58
CA ASP A 93 -10.28 -3.18 0.70
C ASP A 93 -11.39 -3.72 -0.20
N SER A 94 -11.32 -3.43 -1.50
CA SER A 94 -12.38 -3.79 -2.46
C SER A 94 -12.49 -5.30 -2.70
N GLU A 95 -11.52 -6.09 -2.21
CA GLU A 95 -11.41 -7.51 -2.45
C GLU A 95 -11.32 -8.33 -1.16
N ASP A 96 -12.16 -7.98 -0.16
CA ASP A 96 -12.43 -8.71 1.09
C ASP A 96 -11.90 -10.15 1.08
N ASP A 97 -10.64 -10.34 1.54
CA ASP A 97 -9.78 -11.53 1.59
C ASP A 97 -10.01 -12.74 0.64
N GLY A 98 -10.78 -12.60 -0.45
CA GLY A 98 -11.55 -13.74 -0.98
C GLY A 98 -11.85 -13.74 -2.48
N SER A 99 -11.69 -12.63 -3.22
CA SER A 99 -11.95 -12.61 -4.68
C SER A 99 -10.69 -12.80 -5.53
N GLY A 100 -9.60 -12.10 -5.25
CA GLY A 100 -8.38 -12.15 -6.07
C GLY A 100 -7.33 -13.20 -5.65
N PRO A 101 -6.36 -13.55 -6.53
CA PRO A 101 -5.30 -14.53 -6.28
C PRO A 101 -4.16 -14.02 -5.36
N LEU A 102 -4.20 -12.75 -4.96
CA LEU A 102 -3.19 -12.11 -4.11
C LEU A 102 -3.66 -12.05 -2.65
N ALA A 103 -2.89 -12.62 -1.73
CA ALA A 103 -3.02 -12.41 -0.30
C ALA A 103 -2.02 -11.35 0.19
N TYR A 104 -2.30 -10.75 1.35
CA TYR A 104 -1.32 -9.97 2.08
C TYR A 104 -1.35 -10.31 3.58
N ARG A 105 -0.25 -9.96 4.25
CA ARG A 105 -0.15 -9.96 5.69
C ARG A 105 0.45 -8.64 6.15
N LEU A 106 -0.20 -8.02 7.15
CA LEU A 106 0.31 -6.84 7.83
C LEU A 106 1.16 -7.26 9.04
N GLN A 107 2.30 -6.59 9.21
CA GLN A 107 3.25 -6.80 10.31
C GLN A 107 3.88 -5.46 10.72
N ASP A 108 4.50 -5.43 11.90
CA ASP A 108 5.31 -4.30 12.38
C ASP A 108 4.59 -2.95 12.33
N GLN A 109 3.29 -2.97 12.56
CA GLN A 109 2.45 -1.80 12.41
C GLN A 109 2.67 -0.85 13.61
N THR A 110 3.10 0.36 13.32
CA THR A 110 3.32 1.46 14.28
C THR A 110 2.43 2.65 13.94
N ALA A 111 2.58 3.76 14.65
CA ALA A 111 1.90 5.01 14.30
C ALA A 111 2.44 5.65 13.01
N VAL A 112 3.60 5.22 12.51
CA VAL A 112 4.35 5.90 11.43
C VAL A 112 4.79 4.94 10.31
N SER A 113 4.59 3.63 10.48
CA SER A 113 4.98 2.63 9.48
C SER A 113 4.17 1.35 9.60
N MET A 114 4.13 0.58 8.52
CA MET A 114 3.79 -0.85 8.57
C MET A 114 4.56 -1.63 7.50
N THR A 115 4.66 -2.95 7.70
CA THR A 115 5.11 -3.89 6.67
C THR A 115 3.90 -4.62 6.10
N MET A 116 3.76 -4.60 4.77
CA MET A 116 2.77 -5.37 4.03
C MET A 116 3.50 -6.40 3.16
N THR A 117 3.33 -7.68 3.46
CA THR A 117 3.92 -8.76 2.67
C THR A 117 2.85 -9.41 1.80
N PHE A 118 3.06 -9.40 0.49
CA PHE A 118 2.19 -10.04 -0.50
C PHE A 118 2.62 -11.46 -0.80
N THR A 119 1.67 -12.37 -0.96
CA THR A 119 1.89 -13.77 -1.35
C THR A 119 0.79 -14.23 -2.29
N ASP A 120 1.05 -15.25 -3.11
CA ASP A 120 -0.03 -15.99 -3.76
C ASP A 120 -1.00 -16.56 -2.69
N LYS A 121 -2.31 -16.54 -2.96
CA LYS A 121 -3.28 -17.36 -2.21
C LYS A 121 -3.03 -18.84 -2.53
N ALA A 122 -3.22 -19.68 -1.51
CA ALA A 122 -3.15 -21.14 -1.63
C ALA A 122 -4.39 -21.70 -2.33
#